data_AF-A0A957YDE6-F1
#
_entry.id   AF-A0A957YDE6-F1
#
_cell.length_a   1.000
_cell.length_b   1.000
_cell.length_c   1.000
_cell.angle_alpha   90.00
_cell.angle_beta   90.00
_cell.angle_gamma   90.00
#
_symmetry.space_group_name_H-M   'P 1'
#
loop_
_entity.id
_entity.type
_entity.pdbx_description
1 polymer ?
#
loop_
_entity_poly.entity_id
_entity_poly.type
_entity_poly.pdbx_seq_one_letter_code
_entity_poly.pdbx_strand_id
1 'polypeptide(L)' 'EIEFLWVHDQLRGQGIGAQLLAAVEEEARSRGCALIITSTYSFQAPQFYQRNGYEITGKIENCPPGHTNYWLKKDL' A
#
# COMPACT_ATOMS: atom_id res chain seq x y z
N GLU A 1 4.69 -9.48 1.37
CA GLU A 1 4.89 -8.12 0.83
C GLU A 1 3.92 -7.91 -0.31
N ILE A 2 3.36 -6.71 -0.46
CA ILE A 2 2.61 -6.33 -1.65
C ILE A 2 3.60 -5.66 -2.60
N GLU A 3 3.88 -6.29 -3.73
CA GLU A 3 4.78 -5.73 -4.73
C GLU A 3 4.06 -4.74 -5.65
N PHE A 4 2.84 -5.09 -6.09
CA PHE A 4 2.03 -4.26 -6.97
C PHE A 4 0.56 -4.30 -6.58
N LEU A 5 -0.09 -3.14 -6.58
CA LEU A 5 -1.53 -2.99 -6.54
C LEU A 5 -1.92 -1.94 -7.58
N TRP A 6 -2.75 -2.33 -8.53
CA TRP A 6 -3.11 -1.48 -9.64
C TRP A 6 -4.60 -1.49 -9.90
N VAL A 7 -5.13 -0.32 -10.21
CA VAL A 7 -6.49 -0.12 -10.66
C VAL A 7 -6.43 0.75 -11.91
N HIS A 8 -7.06 0.26 -12.97
CA HIS A 8 -7.20 1.00 -14.23
C HIS A 8 -7.77 2.40 -13.98
N ASP A 9 -7.26 3.40 -14.69
CA ASP A 9 -7.53 4.82 -14.40
C ASP A 9 -9.03 5.14 -14.38
N GLN A 10 -9.80 4.55 -15.30
CA GLN A 10 -11.26 4.75 -15.40
C GLN A 10 -12.05 4.13 -14.22
N LEU A 11 -11.43 3.24 -13.45
CA LEU A 11 -12.03 2.56 -12.31
C LEU A 11 -11.60 3.14 -10.96
N ARG A 12 -10.71 4.13 -10.95
CA ARG A 12 -10.25 4.79 -9.72
C ARG A 12 -11.37 5.62 -9.10
N GLY A 13 -11.28 5.83 -7.78
CA GLY A 13 -12.28 6.59 -7.02
C GLY A 13 -13.55 5.80 -6.65
N GLN A 14 -13.69 4.56 -7.11
CA GLN A 14 -14.86 3.71 -6.86
C GLN A 14 -14.67 2.71 -5.70
N GLY A 15 -13.60 2.85 -4.92
CA GLY A 15 -13.29 1.96 -3.79
C GLY A 15 -12.65 0.61 -4.16
N ILE A 16 -12.46 0.30 -5.45
CA ILE A 16 -11.90 -0.99 -5.92
C ILE A 16 -10.51 -1.28 -5.31
N GLY A 17 -9.63 -0.27 -5.21
CA GLY A 17 -8.32 -0.46 -4.60
C GLY A 17 -8.39 -0.92 -3.15
N ALA A 18 -9.35 -0.40 -2.38
CA ALA A 18 -9.56 -0.80 -0.99
C ALA A 18 -10.15 -2.23 -0.91
N GLN A 19 -11.02 -2.61 -1.84
CA GLN A 19 -11.54 -3.98 -1.93
C GLN A 19 -10.43 -4.99 -2.24
N LEU A 20 -9.55 -4.68 -3.19
CA LEU A 20 -8.38 -5.51 -3.51
C LEU A 20 -7.46 -5.65 -2.29
N LEU A 21 -7.16 -4.52 -1.61
CA LEU A 21 -6.31 -4.53 -0.42
C LEU A 21 -6.92 -5.37 0.70
N ALA A 22 -8.23 -5.24 0.95
CA ALA A 22 -8.94 -6.03 1.95
C ALA A 22 -8.88 -7.54 1.66
N ALA A 23 -9.04 -7.95 0.40
CA ALA A 23 -8.92 -9.35 0.00
C ALA A 23 -7.50 -9.90 0.23
N VAL A 24 -6.47 -9.10 -0.04
CA VAL A 24 -5.08 -9.46 0.26
C VAL A 24 -4.87 -9.61 1.77
N GLU A 25 -5.41 -8.69 2.57
CA GLU A 25 -5.30 -8.75 4.03
C GLU A 25 -6.03 -9.95 4.65
N GLU A 26 -7.21 -10.29 4.13
CA GLU A 26 -7.97 -11.47 4.55
C GLU A 26 -7.19 -12.76 4.25
N GLU A 27 -6.62 -12.87 3.04
CA GLU A 27 -5.82 -14.03 2.68
C GLU A 27 -4.51 -14.10 3.47
N ALA A 28 -3.89 -12.98 3.80
CA ALA A 28 -2.72 -12.97 4.65
C ALA A 28 -3.05 -13.45 6.07
N ARG A 29 -4.19 -13.03 6.64
CA ARG A 29 -4.67 -13.54 7.94
C ARG A 29 -4.99 -15.03 7.89
N SER A 30 -5.63 -15.51 6.82
CA SER A 30 -5.98 -16.94 6.64
C SER A 30 -4.73 -17.83 6.65
N ARG A 31 -3.62 -17.31 6.13
CA ARG A 31 -2.30 -17.96 6.12
C ARG A 31 -1.49 -17.79 7.41
N GLY A 32 -2.02 -17.09 8.41
CA GLY A 32 -1.32 -16.82 9.67
C GLY A 32 -0.16 -15.82 9.54
N CYS A 33 -0.17 -14.96 8.53
CA CYS A 33 0.79 -13.87 8.43
C CYS A 33 0.56 -12.85 9.55
N ALA A 34 1.63 -12.40 10.20
CA ALA A 34 1.56 -11.43 11.30
C ALA A 34 1.51 -9.96 10.83
N LEU A 35 2.05 -9.68 9.65
CA LEU A 35 2.13 -8.31 9.12
C LEU A 35 2.19 -8.31 7.58
N ILE A 36 1.87 -7.16 7.00
CA ILE A 36 2.10 -6.84 5.59
C ILE A 36 3.06 -5.67 5.49
N ILE A 37 3.97 -5.74 4.52
CA ILE A 37 4.82 -4.62 4.11
C ILE A 37 4.57 -4.28 2.64
N THR A 38 4.78 -3.02 2.28
CA THR A 38 4.77 -2.52 0.90
C THR A 38 5.70 -1.31 0.79
N SER A 39 6.10 -0.98 -0.43
CA SER A 39 6.67 0.33 -0.75
C SER A 39 5.76 1.08 -1.72
N THR A 40 5.80 2.41 -1.69
CA THR A 40 5.05 3.24 -2.63
C THR A 40 5.71 4.60 -2.81
N TYR A 41 5.79 5.08 -4.03
CA TYR A 41 6.27 6.43 -4.30
C TYR A 41 5.22 7.49 -3.93
N SER A 42 5.65 8.74 -3.73
CA SER A 42 4.78 9.89 -3.43
C SER A 42 3.70 10.12 -4.50
N PHE A 43 3.97 9.75 -5.76
CA PHE A 43 3.02 9.80 -6.86
C PHE A 43 2.10 8.56 -6.95
N GLN A 44 2.31 7.54 -6.13
CA GLN A 44 1.51 6.30 -6.07
C GLN A 44 0.60 6.24 -4.83
N ALA A 45 0.03 7.38 -4.43
CA ALA A 45 -0.97 7.47 -3.38
C ALA A 45 -0.55 6.86 -2.01
N PRO A 46 0.53 7.32 -1.35
CA PRO A 46 0.90 6.84 -0.02
C PRO A 46 -0.24 6.97 1.02
N GLN A 47 -1.06 8.01 0.90
CA GLN A 47 -2.23 8.23 1.74
C GLN A 47 -3.34 7.18 1.57
N PHE A 48 -3.35 6.43 0.46
CA PHE A 48 -4.27 5.30 0.29
C PHE A 48 -3.96 4.22 1.32
N TYR A 49 -2.70 3.81 1.45
CA TYR A 49 -2.29 2.80 2.42
C TYR A 49 -2.46 3.28 3.86
N GLN A 50 -2.10 4.54 4.16
CA GLN A 50 -2.28 5.10 5.50
C GLN A 50 -3.74 5.10 5.96
N ARG A 51 -4.69 5.44 5.06
CA ARG A 51 -6.13 5.37 5.36
C ARG A 51 -6.63 3.93 5.59
N ASN A 52 -5.89 2.93 5.13
CA ASN A 52 -6.18 1.52 5.37
C ASN A 52 -5.38 0.96 6.56
N GLY A 53 -4.82 1.81 7.43
CA GLY A 53 -4.16 1.40 8.66
C GLY A 53 -2.69 0.97 8.50
N TYR A 54 -2.06 1.30 7.38
CA TYR A 54 -0.62 1.14 7.23
C TYR A 54 0.13 2.33 7.85
N GLU A 55 1.24 2.04 8.50
CA GLU A 55 2.14 3.00 9.10
C GLU A 55 3.38 3.16 8.22
N ILE A 56 3.86 4.40 8.05
CA ILE A 56 5.13 4.66 7.37
C ILE A 56 6.26 4.34 8.35
N THR A 57 7.09 3.35 8.01
CA THR A 57 8.23 2.93 8.82
C THR A 57 9.56 3.50 8.32
N GLY A 58 9.59 4.00 7.08
CA GLY A 58 10.75 4.68 6.53
C GLY A 58 10.45 5.40 5.23
N LYS A 59 11.36 6.27 4.81
CA LYS A 59 11.29 6.98 3.55
C LYS A 59 12.68 7.20 2.96
N ILE A 60 12.75 7.18 1.63
CA ILE A 60 13.91 7.64 0.86
C ILE A 60 13.46 8.87 0.08
N GLU A 61 13.96 10.04 0.49
CA GLU A 61 13.70 11.29 -0.20
C GLU A 61 14.52 11.40 -1.49
N ASN A 62 14.00 12.17 -2.44
CA ASN A 62 14.64 12.41 -3.74
C ASN A 62 14.94 11.12 -4.54
N CYS A 63 14.05 10.13 -4.42
CA CYS A 63 14.11 8.85 -5.12
C CYS A 63 12.75 8.56 -5.79
N PRO A 64 12.64 8.68 -7.13
CA PRO A 64 13.55 9.44 -8.02
C PRO A 64 13.56 10.95 -7.69
N PRO A 65 14.38 11.79 -8.36
CA PRO A 65 14.43 13.21 -8.07
C PRO A 65 13.05 13.88 -8.03
N GLY A 66 12.79 14.66 -6.97
CA GLY A 66 11.49 15.30 -6.74
C GLY A 66 10.40 14.40 -6.12
N HIS A 67 10.69 13.12 -5.87
CA HIS A 67 9.76 12.17 -5.27
C HIS A 67 10.36 11.47 -4.06
N THR A 68 9.49 10.86 -3.26
CA THR A 68 9.87 10.12 -2.06
C THR A 68 9.33 8.70 -2.19
N ASN A 69 10.17 7.70 -1.96
CA ASN A 69 9.72 6.33 -1.76
C ASN A 69 9.41 6.12 -0.27
N TYR A 70 8.21 5.65 0.04
CA TYR A 70 7.78 5.34 1.40
C TYR A 70 7.75 3.82 1.59
N TRP A 71 8.27 3.35 2.71
CA TRP A 71 8.07 1.99 3.19
C TRP A 71 6.97 1.99 4.23
N LEU A 72 6.05 1.05 4.09
CA LEU A 72 4.89 0.94 4.95
C LEU A 72 4.72 -0.48 5.48
N LYS A 73 4.15 -0.56 6.67
CA LYS A 73 3.84 -1.78 7.40
C LYS A 73 2.40 -1.71 7.92
N LYS A 74 1.72 -2.85 8.01
CA LYS A 74 0.50 -3.03 8.80
C LYS A 74 0.58 -4.35 9.56
N ASP A 75 0.36 -4.32 10.87
CA ASP A 75 0.16 -5.54 11.66
C ASP A 75 -1.26 -6.07 11.38
N LEU A 76 -1.41 -7.40 11.22
CA LEU A 76 -2.64 -8.04 10.74
C LEU A 76 -3.57 -8.54 11.86
#